data_AF-A0A6J5WNF3-F1
#
_entry.id   AF-A0A6J5WNF3-F1
#
_cell.length_a   1.000
_cell.length_b   1.000
_cell.length_c   1.000
_cell.angle_alpha   90.00
_cell.angle_beta   90.00
_cell.angle_gamma   90.00
#
_symmetry.space_group_name_H-M   'P 1'
#
loop_
_entity.id
_entity.type
_entity.pdbx_description
1 polymer ?
#
loop_
_entity_poly.entity_id
_entity_poly.type
_entity_poly.pdbx_seq_one_letter_code
_entity_poly.pdbx_strand_id
1 'polypeptide(L)'
;MRKKLEKYKSNLDNVDKNGAPVTSLVQGKKLIGLIYVKEQFDEWKAECLRILQNNFNIETRTFALDRVILEALQSSSLGQAKGLRQIQNLCMPFVRLKKKDAVQLGAQALDLKLPFGEVQVLEENIDLIKKQLVLEEVQVLSATNPDDRAKVGPHVKQIEQNPPFPGSPTTIFLTR
;
A
#
# COMPACT_ATOMS: atom_id res chain seq x y z
N MET A 1 3.23 4.00 8.96
CA MET A 1 3.41 5.47 8.83
C MET A 1 4.69 5.99 9.52
N ARG A 2 4.91 5.76 10.82
CA ARG A 2 6.10 6.24 11.59
C ARG A 2 7.45 6.01 10.90
N LYS A 3 7.76 4.78 10.46
CA LYS A 3 9.02 4.48 9.75
C LYS A 3 9.22 5.31 8.47
N LYS A 4 8.15 5.59 7.72
CA LYS A 4 8.22 6.43 6.51
C LYS A 4 8.44 7.90 6.88
N LEU A 5 7.87 8.37 7.98
CA LEU A 5 8.07 9.72 8.50
C LEU A 5 9.51 9.95 8.95
N GLU A 6 10.09 9.01 9.71
CA GLU A 6 11.50 9.09 10.13
C GLU A 6 12.45 9.15 8.92
N LYS A 7 12.20 8.32 7.90
CA LYS A 7 12.96 8.35 6.65
C LYS A 7 12.81 9.70 5.93
N TYR A 8 11.60 10.27 5.91
CA TYR A 8 11.34 11.56 5.30
C TYR A 8 12.11 12.69 6.00
N LYS A 9 12.06 12.75 7.34
CA LYS A 9 12.82 13.72 8.14
C LYS A 9 14.33 13.59 7.91
N SER A 10 14.86 12.36 7.96
CA SER A 10 16.28 12.10 7.69
C SER A 10 16.72 12.55 6.29
N ASN A 11 15.87 12.37 5.28
CA ASN A 11 16.16 12.84 3.92
C ASN A 11 16.17 14.38 3.84
N LEU A 12 15.28 15.06 4.57
CA LEU A 12 15.26 16.52 4.63
C LEU A 12 16.57 17.06 5.26
N ASP A 13 16.99 16.47 6.38
CA ASP A 13 18.23 16.83 7.07
C ASP A 13 19.48 16.62 6.19
N ASN A 14 19.45 15.67 5.25
CA ASN A 14 20.56 15.43 4.34
C ASN A 14 20.64 16.43 3.18
N VAL A 15 19.51 17.05 2.79
CA VAL A 15 19.48 18.11 1.77
C VAL A 15 19.98 19.43 2.34
N ASP A 16 19.72 19.70 3.62
CA ASP A 16 20.15 20.92 4.31
C ASP A 16 21.63 20.88 4.77
N LYS A 17 22.37 19.79 4.52
CA LYS A 17 23.80 19.64 4.85
C LYS A 17 24.77 20.46 3.98
N ASN A 18 24.30 21.50 3.30
CA ASN A 18 25.12 22.64 2.82
C ASN A 18 25.40 23.68 3.93
N GLY A 19 25.56 23.24 5.18
CA GLY A 19 26.25 24.01 6.22
C GLY A 19 25.41 24.94 7.10
N ALA A 20 24.26 24.49 7.63
CA ALA A 20 23.64 25.15 8.79
C ALA A 20 23.04 24.14 9.80
N PRO A 21 23.00 24.45 11.11
CA PRO A 21 22.58 23.50 12.15
C PRO A 21 21.08 23.17 12.09
N VAL A 22 20.77 21.89 12.33
CA VAL A 22 19.46 21.21 12.13
C VAL A 22 18.34 21.72 13.06
N THR A 23 18.63 22.56 14.06
CA THR A 23 17.62 22.96 15.07
C THR A 23 16.71 24.11 14.64
N SER A 24 16.98 24.79 13.53
CA SER A 24 16.26 26.02 13.13
C SER A 24 15.44 25.94 11.82
N LEU A 25 15.49 24.84 11.06
CA LEU A 25 14.80 24.75 9.75
C LEU A 25 13.39 24.11 9.80
N VAL A 26 13.00 23.56 10.95
CA VAL A 26 11.62 23.10 11.22
C VAL A 26 10.74 24.22 11.81
N GLN A 27 11.32 25.36 12.19
CA GLN A 27 10.56 26.54 12.60
C GLN A 27 9.93 27.23 11.38
N GLY A 28 8.77 26.71 10.97
CA GLY A 28 7.83 27.41 10.07
C GLY A 28 7.29 26.60 8.90
N LYS A 29 7.87 25.42 8.58
CA LYS A 29 7.37 24.55 7.50
C LYS A 29 6.37 23.55 8.05
N LYS A 30 5.14 23.63 7.57
CA LYS A 30 4.01 22.80 7.97
C LYS A 30 4.16 21.40 7.39
N LEU A 31 4.25 20.40 8.27
CA LEU A 31 4.35 19.01 7.83
C LEU A 31 2.96 18.38 7.64
N ILE A 32 2.69 17.98 6.40
CA ILE A 32 1.40 17.43 5.96
C ILE A 32 1.57 15.94 5.61
N GLY A 33 0.66 15.10 6.08
CA GLY A 33 0.58 13.68 5.73
C GLY A 33 -0.60 13.38 4.81
N LEU A 34 -0.35 12.93 3.58
CA LEU A 34 -1.38 12.46 2.66
C LEU A 34 -1.43 10.93 2.69
N ILE A 35 -2.60 10.35 2.96
CA ILE A 35 -2.82 8.90 3.00
C ILE A 35 -3.70 8.51 1.81
N TYR A 36 -3.09 7.87 0.80
CA TYR A 36 -3.81 7.38 -0.36
C TYR A 36 -4.33 5.97 -0.13
N VAL A 37 -5.64 5.82 -0.24
CA VAL A 37 -6.36 4.56 -0.05
C VAL A 37 -6.93 4.07 -1.37
N LYS A 38 -6.95 2.76 -1.55
CA LYS A 38 -7.64 2.10 -2.65
C LYS A 38 -8.39 0.90 -2.11
N GLU A 39 -9.71 1.02 -2.00
CA GLU A 39 -10.57 -0.01 -1.38
C GLU A 39 -10.88 -1.21 -2.30
N GLN A 40 -10.36 -1.18 -3.53
CA GLN A 40 -10.50 -2.27 -4.48
C GLN A 40 -9.14 -2.71 -5.00
N PHE A 41 -8.93 -4.02 -5.11
CA PHE A 41 -7.75 -4.56 -5.77
C PHE A 41 -7.77 -4.24 -7.27
N ASP A 42 -6.57 -4.06 -7.84
CA ASP A 42 -6.41 -4.11 -9.29
C ASP A 42 -6.90 -5.46 -9.81
N GLU A 43 -7.41 -5.50 -11.05
CA GLU A 43 -7.95 -6.73 -11.66
C GLU A 43 -6.97 -7.90 -11.55
N TRP A 44 -5.68 -7.65 -11.77
CA TRP A 44 -4.67 -8.69 -11.66
C TRP A 44 -4.39 -9.16 -10.24
N LYS A 45 -4.54 -8.28 -9.24
CA LYS A 45 -4.43 -8.69 -7.83
C LYS A 45 -5.66 -9.46 -7.41
N ALA A 46 -6.85 -9.04 -7.85
CA ALA A 46 -8.10 -9.72 -7.58
C ALA A 46 -8.10 -11.15 -8.14
N GLU A 47 -7.60 -11.34 -9.36
CA GLU A 47 -7.49 -12.68 -9.96
C GLU A 47 -6.46 -13.56 -9.22
N CYS A 48 -5.31 -13.01 -8.82
CA CYS A 48 -4.36 -13.72 -7.95
C CYS A 48 -5.03 -14.19 -6.65
N LEU A 49 -5.85 -13.34 -6.03
CA LEU A 49 -6.56 -13.66 -4.80
C LEU A 49 -7.59 -14.78 -5.00
N ARG A 50 -8.38 -14.74 -6.08
CA ARG A 50 -9.34 -15.81 -6.40
C ARG A 50 -8.66 -17.17 -6.57
N ILE A 51 -7.52 -17.20 -7.27
CA ILE A 51 -6.73 -18.43 -7.45
C ILE A 51 -6.22 -18.93 -6.10
N LEU A 52 -5.76 -18.03 -5.23
CA LEU A 52 -5.31 -18.39 -3.89
C LEU A 52 -6.46 -18.90 -3.02
N GLN A 53 -7.64 -18.29 -3.07
CA GLN A 53 -8.84 -18.74 -2.35
C GLN A 53 -9.21 -20.17 -2.78
N ASN A 54 -9.23 -20.45 -4.08
CA ASN A 54 -9.53 -21.78 -4.62
C ASN A 54 -8.49 -22.86 -4.24
N ASN A 55 -7.27 -22.44 -3.89
CA ASN A 55 -6.16 -23.33 -3.52
C ASN A 55 -5.83 -23.30 -2.03
N PHE A 56 -6.67 -22.67 -1.20
CA PHE A 56 -6.46 -22.56 0.24
C PHE A 56 -7.33 -23.57 0.99
N ASN A 57 -6.69 -24.43 1.77
CA ASN A 57 -7.39 -25.30 2.70
C ASN A 57 -7.59 -24.56 4.04
N ILE A 58 -8.85 -24.30 4.39
CA ILE A 58 -9.24 -23.54 5.58
C ILE A 58 -8.90 -24.30 6.87
N GLU A 59 -9.08 -25.63 6.87
CA GLU A 59 -8.88 -26.49 8.05
C GLU A 59 -7.41 -26.57 8.42
N THR A 60 -6.55 -26.81 7.43
CA THR A 60 -5.10 -26.96 7.64
C THR A 60 -4.35 -25.63 7.54
N ARG A 61 -5.01 -24.56 7.09
CA ARG A 61 -4.41 -23.25 6.75
C ARG A 61 -3.21 -23.36 5.81
N THR A 62 -3.27 -24.31 4.89
CA THR A 62 -2.21 -24.54 3.90
C THR A 62 -2.69 -24.25 2.50
N PHE A 63 -1.73 -23.99 1.62
CA PHE A 63 -1.97 -23.84 0.19
C PHE A 63 -1.53 -25.08 -0.56
N ALA A 64 -2.11 -25.26 -1.75
CA ALA A 64 -1.54 -26.15 -2.76
C ALA A 64 -0.07 -25.79 -3.07
N LEU A 65 0.63 -26.75 -3.69
CA LEU A 65 2.02 -26.57 -4.12
C LEU A 65 2.15 -25.33 -5.02
N ASP A 66 3.26 -24.62 -4.91
CA ASP A 66 3.52 -23.41 -5.72
C ASP A 66 3.42 -23.67 -7.22
N ARG A 67 3.75 -24.90 -7.66
CA ARG A 67 3.59 -25.33 -9.06
C ARG A 67 2.12 -25.26 -9.51
N VAL A 68 1.19 -25.73 -8.69
CA VAL A 68 -0.25 -25.73 -8.99
C VAL A 68 -0.78 -24.30 -9.07
N ILE A 69 -0.36 -23.43 -8.15
CA ILE A 69 -0.74 -22.01 -8.14
C ILE A 69 -0.19 -21.31 -9.39
N LEU A 70 1.06 -21.60 -9.79
CA LEU A 70 1.67 -21.06 -11.00
C LEU A 70 0.96 -21.51 -12.28
N GLU A 71 0.61 -22.80 -12.37
CA GLU A 71 -0.15 -23.34 -13.49
C GLU A 71 -1.54 -22.69 -13.56
N ALA A 72 -2.23 -22.51 -12.43
CA ALA A 72 -3.51 -21.81 -12.38
C ALA A 72 -3.39 -20.34 -12.81
N LEU A 73 -2.33 -19.62 -12.39
CA LEU A 73 -2.07 -18.25 -12.82
C LEU A 73 -1.81 -18.16 -14.34
N GLN A 74 -1.08 -19.11 -14.92
CA GLN A 74 -0.83 -19.17 -16.36
C GLN A 74 -2.09 -19.48 -17.15
N SER A 75 -2.96 -20.32 -16.60
CA SER A 75 -4.24 -20.71 -17.20
C SER A 75 -5.28 -19.59 -17.16
N SER A 76 -5.14 -18.65 -16.22
CA SER A 76 -6.06 -17.54 -16.01
C SER A 76 -6.00 -16.48 -17.12
N SER A 77 -6.98 -15.58 -17.13
CA SER A 77 -7.01 -14.40 -18.00
C SER A 77 -5.73 -13.56 -17.92
N LEU A 78 -5.08 -13.51 -16.75
CA LEU A 78 -3.81 -12.83 -16.58
C LEU A 78 -2.65 -13.48 -17.31
N GLY A 79 -2.61 -14.82 -17.35
CA GLY A 79 -1.54 -15.54 -18.02
C GLY A 79 -1.67 -15.55 -19.54
N GLN A 80 -2.91 -15.46 -20.03
CA GLN A 80 -3.18 -15.23 -21.46
C GLN A 80 -2.88 -13.80 -21.89
N ALA A 81 -3.14 -12.81 -21.03
CA ALA A 81 -2.90 -11.40 -21.33
C ALA A 81 -1.45 -10.94 -21.09
N LYS A 82 -0.75 -11.53 -20.12
CA LYS A 82 0.61 -11.17 -19.72
C LYS A 82 1.49 -12.42 -19.77
N GLY A 83 2.57 -12.38 -20.53
CA GLY A 83 3.48 -13.52 -20.65
C GLY A 83 4.04 -13.99 -19.30
N LEU A 84 4.44 -15.27 -19.25
CA LEU A 84 4.94 -16.00 -18.07
C LEU A 84 5.93 -15.21 -17.19
N ARG A 85 6.89 -14.50 -17.81
CA ARG A 85 7.90 -13.70 -17.09
C ARG A 85 7.28 -12.54 -16.32
N GLN A 86 6.26 -11.91 -16.88
CA GLN A 86 5.59 -10.77 -16.27
C GLN A 86 4.71 -11.24 -15.10
N ILE A 87 4.05 -12.40 -15.22
CA ILE A 87 3.34 -13.04 -14.11
C ILE A 87 4.32 -13.34 -12.97
N GLN A 88 5.47 -13.94 -13.27
CA GLN A 88 6.44 -14.28 -12.23
C GLN A 88 6.97 -13.04 -11.51
N ASN A 89 7.34 -12.00 -12.24
CA ASN A 89 7.90 -10.78 -11.65
C ASN A 89 6.87 -9.97 -10.85
N LEU A 90 5.62 -9.90 -11.32
CA LEU A 90 4.58 -9.06 -10.73
C LEU A 90 3.73 -9.81 -9.71
N CYS A 91 3.28 -11.03 -10.04
CA CYS A 91 2.28 -11.76 -9.27
C CYS A 91 2.92 -12.58 -8.14
N MET A 92 4.10 -13.19 -8.33
CA MET A 92 4.69 -14.04 -7.29
C MET A 92 5.04 -13.31 -5.98
N PRO A 93 5.60 -12.08 -6.00
CA PRO A 93 5.81 -11.33 -4.76
C PRO A 93 4.48 -11.07 -4.02
N PHE A 94 3.42 -10.72 -4.76
CA PHE A 94 2.10 -10.49 -4.19
C PHE A 94 1.47 -11.78 -3.64
N VAL A 95 1.56 -12.89 -4.37
CA VAL A 95 1.10 -14.21 -3.94
C VAL A 95 1.82 -14.63 -2.67
N ARG A 96 3.14 -14.51 -2.60
CA ARG A 96 3.92 -14.85 -1.40
C ARG A 96 3.49 -14.04 -0.18
N LEU A 97 3.28 -12.73 -0.36
CA LEU A 97 2.77 -11.85 0.69
C LEU A 97 1.41 -12.35 1.19
N LYS A 98 0.46 -12.60 0.27
CA LYS A 98 -0.89 -13.05 0.61
C LYS A 98 -0.94 -14.45 1.21
N LYS A 99 -0.07 -15.37 0.78
CA LYS A 99 0.06 -16.69 1.42
C LYS A 99 0.46 -16.54 2.89
N LYS A 100 1.44 -15.67 3.18
CA LYS A 100 1.87 -15.40 4.55
C LYS A 100 0.73 -14.80 5.39
N ASP A 101 0.02 -13.82 4.83
CA ASP A 101 -1.12 -13.19 5.50
C ASP A 101 -2.23 -14.21 5.80
N ALA A 102 -2.55 -15.10 4.86
CA ALA A 102 -3.58 -16.11 5.03
C ALA A 102 -3.21 -17.21 6.04
N VAL A 103 -1.93 -17.58 6.14
CA VAL A 103 -1.47 -18.49 7.21
C VAL A 103 -1.66 -17.83 8.59
N GLN A 104 -1.40 -16.52 8.70
CA GLN A 104 -1.49 -15.79 9.95
C GLN A 104 -2.93 -15.41 10.35
N LEU A 105 -3.71 -14.88 9.41
CA LEU A 105 -5.03 -14.29 9.64
C LEU A 105 -6.18 -15.19 9.20
N GLY A 106 -5.91 -16.26 8.44
CA GLY A 106 -6.92 -17.15 7.87
C GLY A 106 -7.44 -16.71 6.49
N ALA A 107 -8.51 -17.37 6.03
CA ALA A 107 -9.08 -17.16 4.70
C ALA A 107 -9.46 -15.70 4.41
N GLN A 108 -9.87 -14.95 5.44
CA GLN A 108 -10.23 -13.52 5.33
C GLN A 108 -9.11 -12.63 4.76
N ALA A 109 -7.83 -13.04 4.87
CA ALA A 109 -6.73 -12.30 4.26
C ALA A 109 -6.76 -12.29 2.73
N LEU A 110 -7.49 -13.25 2.16
CA LEU A 110 -7.65 -13.44 0.73
C LEU A 110 -8.90 -12.76 0.17
N ASP A 111 -9.74 -12.18 1.04
CA ASP A 111 -10.96 -11.50 0.61
C ASP A 111 -10.65 -10.29 -0.28
N LEU A 112 -11.49 -10.11 -1.29
CA LEU A 112 -11.34 -9.02 -2.27
C LEU A 112 -11.66 -7.65 -1.67
N LYS A 113 -12.31 -7.61 -0.52
CA LYS A 113 -12.67 -6.40 0.22
C LYS A 113 -12.40 -6.62 1.69
N LEU A 114 -12.02 -5.55 2.37
CA LEU A 114 -11.91 -5.56 3.82
C LEU A 114 -13.31 -5.64 4.44
N PRO A 115 -13.44 -6.22 5.66
CA PRO A 115 -14.72 -6.28 6.38
C PRO A 115 -15.16 -4.91 6.94
N PHE A 116 -14.40 -3.84 6.68
CA PHE A 116 -14.66 -2.47 7.10
C PHE A 116 -14.22 -1.49 5.99
N GLY A 117 -14.76 -0.27 6.01
CA GLY A 117 -14.32 0.82 5.13
C GLY A 117 -12.98 1.37 5.59
N GLU A 118 -11.94 1.24 4.77
CA GLU A 118 -10.59 1.68 5.11
C GLU A 118 -10.52 3.21 5.22
N VAL A 119 -11.21 3.91 4.32
CA VAL A 119 -11.30 5.38 4.34
C VAL A 119 -11.97 5.85 5.62
N GLN A 120 -13.14 5.29 5.94
CA GLN A 120 -13.91 5.67 7.13
C GLN A 120 -13.10 5.48 8.42
N VAL A 121 -12.47 4.33 8.61
CA VAL A 121 -11.67 4.05 9.81
C VAL A 121 -10.50 5.03 9.95
N LEU A 122 -9.86 5.40 8.85
CA LEU A 122 -8.75 6.37 8.87
C LEU A 122 -9.22 7.79 9.16
N GLU A 123 -10.38 8.20 8.63
CA GLU A 123 -10.99 9.49 8.89
C GLU A 123 -11.42 9.64 10.35
N GLU A 124 -12.06 8.62 10.93
CA GLU A 124 -12.45 8.58 12.34
C GLU A 124 -11.25 8.72 13.30
N ASN A 125 -10.06 8.30 12.86
CA ASN A 125 -8.84 8.29 13.67
C ASN A 125 -7.84 9.38 13.28
N ILE A 126 -8.25 10.36 12.47
CA ILE A 126 -7.32 11.35 11.88
C ILE A 126 -6.63 12.22 12.94
N ASP A 127 -7.35 12.60 13.99
CA ASP A 127 -6.81 13.44 15.07
C ASP A 127 -5.78 12.71 15.92
N LEU A 128 -6.00 11.40 16.14
CA LEU A 128 -5.03 10.54 16.80
C LEU A 128 -3.75 10.43 15.97
N ILE A 129 -3.88 10.23 14.66
CA ILE A 129 -2.74 10.14 13.73
C ILE A 129 -1.96 11.47 13.73
N LYS A 130 -2.65 12.61 13.60
CA LYS A 130 -2.03 13.96 13.67
C LYS A 130 -1.23 14.15 14.96
N LYS A 131 -1.85 13.87 16.11
CA LYS A 131 -1.23 14.04 17.43
C LYS A 131 -0.02 13.13 17.64
N GLN A 132 -0.12 11.86 17.27
CA GLN A 132 0.98 10.90 17.47
C GLN A 132 2.16 11.12 16.54
N LEU A 133 1.91 11.63 15.34
CA LEU A 133 2.96 11.88 14.34
C LEU A 133 3.47 13.32 14.35
N VAL A 134 2.86 14.18 15.17
CA VAL A 134 3.15 15.63 15.25
C VAL A 134 3.06 16.25 13.85
N LEU A 135 1.93 16.01 13.20
CA LEU A 135 1.60 16.55 11.87
C LEU A 135 0.59 17.67 12.05
N GLU A 136 0.75 18.75 11.28
CA GLU A 136 -0.22 19.85 11.29
C GLU A 136 -1.50 19.45 10.57
N GLU A 137 -1.35 18.71 9.48
CA GLU A 137 -2.47 18.28 8.67
C GLU A 137 -2.27 16.84 8.21
N VAL A 138 -3.37 16.09 8.22
CA VAL A 138 -3.46 14.75 7.64
C VAL A 138 -4.71 14.74 6.79
N GLN A 139 -4.62 14.17 5.58
CA GLN A 139 -5.75 13.96 4.70
C GLN A 139 -5.80 12.50 4.26
N VAL A 140 -7.00 11.92 4.25
CA VAL A 140 -7.27 10.62 3.63
C VAL A 140 -7.81 10.91 2.23
N LEU A 141 -7.21 10.28 1.22
CA LEU A 141 -7.40 10.59 -0.18
C LEU A 141 -7.65 9.32 -0.98
N SER A 142 -8.47 9.41 -2.03
CA SER A 142 -8.65 8.29 -2.94
C SER A 142 -7.52 8.22 -3.96
N ALA A 143 -6.92 7.04 -4.11
CA ALA A 143 -5.91 6.80 -5.15
C ALA A 143 -6.51 6.67 -6.56
N THR A 144 -7.83 6.53 -6.68
CA THR A 144 -8.52 6.44 -7.98
C THR A 144 -9.00 7.79 -8.49
N ASN A 145 -9.18 8.77 -7.59
CA ASN A 145 -9.64 10.10 -7.94
C ASN A 145 -8.48 10.97 -8.49
N PRO A 146 -8.54 11.46 -9.74
CA PRO A 146 -7.51 12.32 -10.31
C PRO A 146 -7.25 13.61 -9.51
N ASP A 147 -8.29 14.22 -8.94
CA ASP A 147 -8.16 15.47 -8.18
C ASP A 147 -7.39 15.26 -6.88
N ASP A 148 -7.65 14.12 -6.22
CA ASP A 148 -6.89 13.74 -5.03
C ASP A 148 -5.44 13.41 -5.36
N ARG A 149 -5.18 12.75 -6.49
CA ARG A 149 -3.81 12.51 -6.98
C ARG A 149 -3.09 13.81 -7.34
N ALA A 150 -3.80 14.86 -7.76
CA ALA A 150 -3.19 16.16 -8.05
C ALA A 150 -2.65 16.84 -6.78
N LYS A 151 -3.20 16.55 -5.60
CA LYS A 151 -2.78 17.15 -4.31
C LYS A 151 -1.33 16.84 -3.93
N VAL A 152 -0.77 15.73 -4.40
CA VAL A 152 0.64 15.39 -4.14
C VAL A 152 1.62 16.07 -5.11
N GLY A 153 1.12 16.73 -6.15
CA GLY A 153 1.90 17.52 -7.11
C GLY A 153 3.07 16.73 -7.70
N PRO A 154 4.33 17.21 -7.55
CA PRO A 154 5.50 16.59 -8.18
C PRO A 154 5.78 15.16 -7.67
N HIS A 155 5.20 14.76 -6.54
CA HIS A 155 5.41 13.45 -5.94
C HIS A 155 4.41 12.38 -6.40
N VAL A 156 3.57 12.65 -7.42
CA VAL A 156 2.59 11.69 -7.96
C VAL A 156 3.21 10.36 -8.37
N LYS A 157 4.46 10.38 -8.87
CA LYS A 157 5.23 9.18 -9.23
C LYS A 157 5.42 8.22 -8.05
N GLN A 158 5.38 8.70 -6.80
CA GLN A 158 5.49 7.83 -5.62
C GLN A 158 4.25 6.95 -5.43
N ILE A 159 3.07 7.42 -5.84
CA ILE A 159 1.83 6.63 -5.85
C ILE A 159 1.94 5.54 -6.91
N GLU A 160 2.55 5.84 -8.07
CA GLU A 160 2.71 4.88 -9.17
C GLU A 160 3.76 3.81 -8.87
N GLN A 161 4.87 4.21 -8.22
CA GLN A 161 5.93 3.28 -7.78
C GLN A 161 5.47 2.37 -6.64
N ASN A 162 4.58 2.86 -5.77
CA ASN A 162 4.03 2.10 -4.66
C ASN A 162 2.50 2.27 -4.61
N PRO A 163 1.77 1.59 -5.50
CA PRO A 163 0.33 1.75 -5.61
C PRO A 163 -0.37 1.17 -4.37
N PRO A 164 -1.28 1.92 -3.73
CA PRO A 164 -2.03 1.41 -2.60
C PRO A 164 -2.96 0.28 -3.03
N PHE A 165 -3.26 -0.61 -2.09
CA PHE A 165 -4.25 -1.66 -2.24
C PHE A 165 -4.94 -1.88 -0.88
N PRO A 166 -6.10 -2.56 -0.82
CA PRO A 166 -6.86 -2.70 0.41
C PRO A 166 -6.01 -3.21 1.58
N GLY A 167 -6.00 -2.46 2.68
CA GLY A 167 -5.22 -2.75 3.90
C GLY A 167 -3.74 -2.37 3.83
N SER A 168 -3.31 -1.77 2.72
CA SER A 168 -1.96 -1.26 2.52
C SER A 168 -1.98 0.11 1.85
N PRO A 169 -2.26 1.18 2.62
CA PRO A 169 -2.36 2.52 2.09
C PRO A 169 -0.97 3.13 1.82
N THR A 170 -0.92 4.05 0.86
CA THR A 170 0.31 4.75 0.48
C THR A 170 0.34 6.13 1.12
N THR A 171 1.22 6.29 2.10
CA THR A 171 1.46 7.60 2.73
C THR A 171 2.56 8.37 2.02
N ILE A 172 2.33 9.66 1.79
CA ILE A 172 3.30 10.65 1.31
C ILE A 172 3.32 11.84 2.27
N PHE A 173 4.51 12.36 2.56
CA PHE A 173 4.70 13.53 3.43
C PHE A 173 5.19 14.73 2.61
N LEU A 174 4.66 15.91 2.93
CA LEU A 174 4.97 17.17 2.25
C LEU A 174 5.27 18.24 3.30
N THR A 175 6.22 19.13 3.00
CA THR A 175 6.44 20.37 3.74
C THR A 175 5.84 21.53 2.94
N ARG A 176 5.08 22.39 3.61
CA ARG A 176 4.54 23.63 3.04
C ARG A 176 5.01 24.85 3.83
#